data_AF-A0A3S3QU75-F1
#
_entry.id   AF-A0A3S3QU75-F1
#
_cell.length_a   1.000
_cell.length_b   1.000
_cell.length_c   1.000
_cell.angle_alpha   90.00
_cell.angle_beta   90.00
_cell.angle_gamma   90.00
#
_symmetry.space_group_name_H-M   'P 1'
#
loop_
_entity.id
_entity.type
_entity.pdbx_description
1 polymer ?
#
loop_
_entity_poly.entity_id
_entity_poly.type
_entity_poly.pdbx_seq_one_letter_code
_entity_poly.pdbx_strand_id
1 'polypeptide(L)'
;MSKPATPRQPARPTARIVQLRKGATLEMVRLTCPDSAQALKIAESFGTAIVDSDGIRDLHERLISETASGLSEGLGERAMQIHLQRIVG
;
A
#
# COMPACT_ATOMS: atom_id res chain seq x y z
N MET A 1 2.41 -25.67 59.48
CA MET A 1 2.36 -25.91 58.01
C MET A 1 2.17 -24.56 57.32
N SER A 2 3.27 -23.92 56.89
CA SER A 2 3.28 -22.57 56.32
C SER A 2 2.98 -22.60 54.82
N LYS A 3 2.03 -21.78 54.35
CA LYS A 3 1.69 -21.65 52.92
C LYS A 3 2.86 -20.98 52.16
N PRO A 4 3.28 -21.46 50.98
CA PRO A 4 4.30 -20.79 50.18
C PRO A 4 3.73 -19.52 49.54
N ALA A 5 4.49 -18.42 49.61
CA ALA A 5 4.17 -17.16 48.98
C ALA A 5 4.45 -17.22 47.46
N THR A 6 3.44 -16.91 46.64
CA THR A 6 3.59 -16.80 45.19
C THR A 6 4.29 -15.48 44.84
N PRO A 7 5.34 -15.46 43.99
CA PRO A 7 6.00 -14.22 43.61
C PRO A 7 5.04 -13.35 42.77
N ARG A 8 4.82 -12.11 43.21
CA ARG A 8 4.04 -11.09 42.49
C ARG A 8 4.81 -10.69 41.24
N GLN A 9 4.37 -11.14 40.06
CA GLN A 9 4.94 -10.72 38.78
C GLN A 9 4.84 -9.18 38.64
N PRO A 10 5.90 -8.50 38.17
CA PRO A 10 5.84 -7.07 37.90
C PRO A 10 4.82 -6.80 36.78
N ALA A 11 3.96 -5.81 37.00
CA ALA A 11 2.96 -5.40 36.01
C ALA A 11 3.66 -5.01 34.70
N ARG A 12 3.30 -5.68 33.60
CA ARG A 12 3.78 -5.35 32.26
C ARG A 12 3.42 -3.89 31.94
N PRO A 13 4.38 -3.04 31.52
CA PRO A 13 4.05 -1.68 31.13
C PRO A 13 3.07 -1.71 29.96
N THR A 14 1.92 -1.07 30.14
CA THR A 14 0.92 -0.87 29.09
C THR A 14 1.50 0.06 28.03
N ALA A 15 1.50 -0.37 26.77
CA ALA A 15 1.95 0.46 25.67
C ALA A 15 1.10 1.74 25.60
N ARG A 16 1.74 2.91 25.56
CA ARG A 16 1.03 4.17 25.36
C ARG A 16 0.43 4.18 23.96
N ILE A 17 -0.89 4.20 23.88
CA ILE A 17 -1.61 4.40 22.62
C ILE A 17 -1.41 5.87 22.23
N VAL A 18 -0.54 6.13 21.25
CA VAL A 18 -0.37 7.46 20.67
C VAL A 18 -1.54 7.70 19.70
N GLN A 19 -2.27 8.80 19.89
CA GLN A 19 -3.26 9.23 18.90
C GLN A 19 -2.53 9.58 17.59
N LEU A 20 -2.77 8.77 16.55
CA LEU A 20 -2.23 9.03 15.23
C LEU A 20 -2.87 10.31 14.67
N ARG A 21 -2.04 11.22 14.15
CA ARG A 21 -2.54 12.37 13.38
C ARG A 21 -3.25 11.87 12.13
N LYS A 22 -4.23 12.63 11.65
CA LYS A 22 -4.93 12.34 10.39
C LYS A 22 -3.90 12.14 9.28
N GLY A 23 -3.91 10.97 8.64
CA GLY A 23 -3.00 10.66 7.54
C GLY A 23 -3.21 11.60 6.35
N ALA A 24 -2.17 11.78 5.55
CA ALA A 24 -2.27 12.54 4.30
C ALA A 24 -3.20 11.79 3.32
N THR A 25 -4.18 12.49 2.73
CA THR A 25 -5.01 11.95 1.66
C THR A 25 -4.53 12.48 0.30
N LEU A 26 -4.91 11.81 -0.79
CA LEU A 26 -4.55 12.26 -2.13
C LEU A 26 -5.12 13.65 -2.45
N GLU A 27 -6.29 14.01 -1.93
CA GLU A 27 -6.84 15.36 -2.10
C GLU A 27 -5.97 16.41 -1.39
N MET A 28 -5.51 16.12 -0.16
CA MET A 28 -4.63 17.05 0.57
C MET A 28 -3.26 17.20 -0.10
N VAL A 29 -2.71 16.10 -0.65
CA VAL A 29 -1.46 16.13 -1.42
C VAL A 29 -1.63 16.99 -2.68
N ARG A 30 -2.73 16.84 -3.42
CA ARG A 30 -3.01 17.65 -4.63
C ARG A 30 -3.13 19.15 -4.34
N LEU A 31 -3.64 19.53 -3.17
CA LEU A 31 -3.71 20.94 -2.76
C LEU A 31 -2.33 21.54 -2.43
N THR A 32 -1.38 20.71 -2.00
CA THR A 32 -0.05 21.15 -1.55
C THR A 32 0.98 21.10 -2.68
N CYS A 33 0.88 20.08 -3.54
CA CYS A 33 1.70 19.85 -4.72
C CYS A 33 0.77 19.63 -5.94
N PRO A 34 0.26 20.71 -6.57
CA PRO A 34 -0.60 20.61 -7.75
C PRO A 34 0.16 20.13 -8.99
N ASP A 35 1.46 20.40 -9.07
CA ASP A 35 2.33 20.04 -10.19
C ASP A 35 3.76 19.68 -9.72
N SER A 36 4.58 19.21 -10.67
CA SER A 36 5.96 18.83 -10.43
C SER A 36 6.84 20.01 -10.03
N ALA A 37 6.58 21.22 -10.54
CA ALA A 37 7.35 22.41 -10.20
C ALA A 37 7.16 22.79 -8.72
N GLN A 38 5.95 22.66 -8.18
CA GLN A 38 5.68 22.92 -6.78
C GLN A 38 6.28 21.84 -5.87
N ALA A 39 6.22 20.57 -6.28
CA ALA A 39 6.89 19.49 -5.55
C ALA A 39 8.41 19.74 -5.45
N LEU A 40 9.02 20.24 -6.53
CA LEU A 40 10.44 20.55 -6.60
C LEU A 40 10.83 21.69 -5.65
N LYS A 41 10.06 22.79 -5.64
CA LYS A 41 10.26 23.90 -4.70
C LYS A 41 10.16 23.49 -3.24
N ILE A 42 9.18 22.62 -2.92
CA ILE A 42 9.04 22.10 -1.56
C ILE A 42 10.24 21.22 -1.21
N ALA A 43 10.68 20.35 -2.13
CA ALA A 43 11.84 19.51 -1.91
C ALA A 43 13.12 20.32 -1.65
N GLU A 44 13.36 21.37 -2.45
CA GLU A 44 14.45 22.31 -2.24
C GLU A 44 14.36 23.04 -0.89
N SER A 45 13.17 23.54 -0.54
CA SER A 45 12.95 24.31 0.69
C SER A 45 13.22 23.50 1.96
N PHE A 46 12.91 22.20 1.94
CA PHE A 46 13.09 21.29 3.07
C PHE A 46 14.35 20.42 2.93
N GLY A 47 15.14 20.57 1.87
CA GLY A 47 16.33 19.75 1.61
C GLY A 47 16.01 18.26 1.45
N THR A 48 14.82 17.91 0.97
CA THR A 48 14.39 16.52 0.78
C THR A 48 14.73 16.03 -0.62
N ALA A 49 14.89 14.71 -0.80
CA ALA A 49 15.10 14.13 -2.11
C ALA A 49 13.88 14.37 -3.03
N ILE A 50 14.15 14.69 -4.30
CA ILE A 50 13.11 14.78 -5.33
C ILE A 50 12.71 13.35 -5.73
N VAL A 51 11.42 13.07 -5.71
CA VAL A 51 10.87 11.78 -6.12
C VAL A 51 10.68 11.77 -7.64
N ASP A 52 11.27 10.78 -8.32
CA ASP A 52 11.01 10.49 -9.73
C ASP A 52 9.60 9.89 -9.90
N SER A 53 8.61 10.77 -9.96
CA SER A 53 7.20 10.36 -10.02
C SER A 53 6.83 9.75 -11.37
N ASP A 54 7.54 10.12 -12.44
CA ASP A 54 7.27 9.62 -13.80
C ASP A 54 7.87 8.23 -13.96
N GLY A 55 9.11 8.00 -13.54
CA GLY A 55 9.71 6.66 -13.55
C GLY A 55 8.95 5.65 -12.70
N ILE A 56 8.42 6.06 -11.54
CA ILE A 56 7.53 5.22 -10.72
C ILE A 56 6.24 4.88 -11.48
N ARG A 57 5.59 5.87 -12.12
CA ARG A 57 4.35 5.67 -12.87
C ARG A 57 4.57 4.71 -14.04
N ASP A 58 5.65 4.90 -14.80
CA ASP A 58 6.01 4.06 -15.94
C ASP A 58 6.26 2.61 -15.51
N LEU A 59 6.96 2.41 -14.39
CA LEU A 59 7.21 1.07 -13.84
C LEU A 59 5.91 0.39 -13.42
N HIS A 60 5.00 1.13 -12.78
CA HIS A 60 3.69 0.61 -12.38
C HIS A 60 2.81 0.27 -13.59
N GLU A 61 2.76 1.14 -14.59
CA GLU A 61 2.03 0.90 -15.82
C GLU A 61 2.53 -0.37 -16.52
N ARG A 62 3.86 -0.51 -16.62
CA ARG A 62 4.49 -1.69 -17.19
C ARG A 62 4.14 -2.96 -16.40
N LEU A 63 4.27 -2.93 -15.07
CA LEU A 63 3.91 -4.05 -14.21
C LEU A 63 2.47 -4.51 -14.43
N ILE A 64 1.52 -3.57 -14.45
CA ILE A 64 0.10 -3.88 -14.64
C ILE A 64 -0.13 -4.48 -16.03
N SER A 65 0.46 -3.87 -17.06
CA SER A 65 0.29 -4.31 -18.46
C SER A 65 0.88 -5.69 -18.70
N GLU A 66 2.10 -5.94 -18.21
CA GLU A 66 2.77 -7.24 -18.30
C GLU A 66 2.01 -8.30 -17.52
N THR A 67 1.53 -7.98 -16.32
CA THR A 67 0.71 -8.90 -15.52
C THR A 67 -0.60 -9.25 -16.25
N ALA A 68 -1.28 -8.26 -16.81
CA ALA A 68 -2.50 -8.47 -17.57
C ALA A 68 -2.25 -9.34 -18.81
N SER A 69 -1.16 -9.08 -19.54
CA SER A 69 -0.76 -9.88 -20.70
C SER A 69 -0.42 -11.32 -20.32
N GLY A 70 0.32 -11.53 -19.23
CA GLY A 70 0.66 -12.89 -18.76
C GLY A 70 -0.56 -13.68 -18.29
N LEU A 71 -1.60 -13.00 -17.81
CA LEU A 71 -2.82 -13.62 -17.33
C LEU A 71 -3.85 -13.90 -18.44
N SER A 72 -3.77 -13.23 -19.59
CA SER A 72 -4.82 -13.28 -20.62
C SER A 72 -4.99 -14.65 -21.25
N GLU A 73 -3.89 -15.38 -21.47
CA GLU A 73 -3.92 -16.72 -22.07
C GLU A 73 -4.65 -17.71 -21.15
N GLY A 74 -4.21 -17.83 -19.89
CA GLY A 74 -4.82 -18.75 -18.92
C GLY A 74 -6.27 -18.38 -18.56
N LEU A 75 -6.61 -17.09 -18.52
CA LEU A 75 -7.99 -16.65 -18.32
C LEU A 75 -8.86 -16.96 -19.54
N GLY A 76 -8.34 -16.80 -20.76
CA GLY A 76 -9.06 -17.13 -21.99
C GLY A 76 -9.43 -18.60 -22.08
N GLU A 77 -8.48 -19.49 -21.76
CA GLU A 77 -8.72 -20.94 -21.73
C GLU A 77 -9.77 -21.32 -20.66
N ARG A 78 -9.65 -20.77 -19.44
CA ARG A 78 -10.64 -21.01 -18.38
C ARG A 78 -12.01 -20.44 -18.71
N ALA A 79 -12.07 -19.26 -19.30
CA ALA A 79 -13.32 -18.65 -19.76
C ALA A 79 -13.99 -19.53 -20.82
N MET A 80 -13.23 -20.08 -21.76
CA MET A 80 -13.73 -21.02 -22.77
C MET A 80 -14.24 -22.33 -22.15
N GLN A 81 -13.51 -22.92 -21.20
CA GLN A 81 -13.99 -24.11 -20.49
C GLN A 81 -15.31 -23.86 -19.77
N ILE A 82 -15.44 -22.75 -19.04
CA ILE A 82 -16.67 -22.36 -18.36
C ILE A 82 -17.80 -22.13 -19.37
N HIS A 83 -17.51 -21.48 -20.50
CA HIS A 83 -18.47 -21.24 -21.56
C HIS A 83 -19.01 -22.54 -22.15
N LEU A 84 -18.13 -23.47 -22.52
CA LEU A 84 -18.52 -24.77 -23.08
C LEU A 84 -19.32 -25.60 -22.08
N GLN A 85 -18.91 -25.65 -20.80
CA GLN A 85 -19.65 -26.35 -19.74
C GLN A 85 -21.07 -25.80 -19.54
N ARG A 86 -21.31 -24.51 -19.79
CA ARG A 86 -22.66 -23.90 -19.71
C ARG A 86 -23.53 -24.17 -20.92
N ILE A 87 -22.95 -24.47 -22.10
CA ILE A 87 -23.71 -24.73 -23.33
C ILE A 87 -24.15 -26.19 -23.41
N VAL A 88 -23.34 -27.12 -22.91
CA VAL A 88 -23.64 -28.56 -22.95
C VAL A 88 -24.30 -29.08 -21.67
N GLY A 89 -24.49 -28.21 -20.67
CA GLY A 89 -25.14 -28.52 -19.39
C GLY A 89 -26.64 -28.29 -19.38
#